data_AF-A0A520T2U9-F1
#
_entry.id   AF-A0A520T2U9-F1
#
_cell.length_a   1.000
_cell.length_b   1.000
_cell.length_c   1.000
_cell.angle_alpha   90.00
_cell.angle_beta   90.00
_cell.angle_gamma   90.00
#
_symmetry.space_group_name_H-M   'P 1'
#
loop_
_entity.id
_entity.type
_entity.pdbx_description
1 polymer ?
#
loop_
_entity_poly.entity_id
_entity_poly.type
_entity_poly.pdbx_seq_one_letter_code
_entity_poly.pdbx_strand_id
1 'polypeptide(L)'
;MKTIKQLKVKTASSNYSIYFGNDFIKSFPLKKISNSKEIFFIFDSKMPDLSIRKVKSFIRKSMPSKFDSFKFIANEKNKSIETSQKIIEKLIDLKFSRDSLIVSFGGGITTDLAGFVASVYLRGIEVMHIPTTLLAQVDASVGGKTGVNSKKFKNMIGAFKQPAAVLIDTYFLKSLSKRHLAAG
;
A
#
# COMPACT_ATOMS: atom_id res chain seq x y z
N MET A 1 16.46 14.60 15.42
CA MET A 1 15.11 14.05 15.15
C MET A 1 14.92 13.95 13.64
N LYS A 2 14.38 12.84 13.12
CA LYS A 2 14.04 12.75 11.69
C LYS A 2 12.83 13.64 11.43
N THR A 3 13.00 14.68 10.62
CA THR A 3 11.91 15.61 10.29
C THR A 3 10.89 14.89 9.40
N ILE A 4 9.67 14.68 9.93
CA ILE A 4 8.53 14.16 9.20
C ILE A 4 7.69 15.36 8.79
N LYS A 5 7.48 15.55 7.49
CA LYS A 5 6.56 16.54 6.95
C LYS A 5 5.21 15.88 6.65
N GLN A 6 4.15 16.67 6.69
CA GLN A 6 2.79 16.23 6.42
C GLN A 6 2.17 17.14 5.37
N LEU A 7 1.59 16.54 4.33
CA LEU A 7 0.74 17.20 3.36
C LEU A 7 -0.69 16.67 3.53
N LYS A 8 -1.66 17.56 3.72
CA LYS A 8 -3.07 17.19 3.78
C LYS A 8 -3.65 17.24 2.36
N VAL A 9 -4.22 16.13 1.91
CA VAL A 9 -4.88 16.03 0.60
C VAL A 9 -6.38 16.08 0.84
N LYS A 10 -7.05 16.98 0.12
CA LYS A 10 -8.51 17.09 0.07
C LYS A 10 -8.99 16.61 -1.28
N THR A 11 -9.87 15.62 -1.29
CA THR A 11 -10.53 15.13 -2.51
C THR A 11 -12.04 15.28 -2.36
N ALA A 12 -12.78 15.09 -3.44
CA ALA A 12 -14.25 15.13 -3.39
C ALA A 12 -14.85 14.06 -2.45
N SER A 13 -14.17 12.92 -2.26
CA SER A 13 -14.70 11.77 -1.51
C SER A 13 -14.08 11.56 -0.13
N SER A 14 -12.88 12.08 0.15
CA SER A 14 -12.27 11.99 1.48
C SER A 14 -11.08 12.94 1.66
N ASN A 15 -10.62 13.06 2.92
CA ASN A 15 -9.40 13.75 3.28
C ASN A 15 -8.41 12.75 3.86
N TYR A 16 -7.16 12.81 3.44
CA TYR A 16 -6.10 11.97 3.99
C TYR A 16 -4.78 12.72 4.06
N SER A 17 -3.81 12.13 4.74
CA SER A 17 -2.48 12.73 4.90
C SER A 17 -1.41 11.93 4.19
N ILE A 18 -0.52 12.65 3.52
CA ILE A 18 0.75 12.13 3.03
C ILE A 18 1.82 12.54 4.04
N TYR A 19 2.47 11.56 4.65
CA TYR A 19 3.62 11.80 5.52
C TYR A 19 4.89 11.45 4.78
N PHE A 20 5.86 12.35 4.78
CA PHE A 20 7.11 12.15 4.04
C PHE A 20 8.33 12.57 4.86
N GLY A 21 9.41 11.84 4.69
CA GLY A 21 10.63 12.02 5.47
C GLY A 21 11.66 10.95 5.16
N ASN A 22 12.77 10.95 5.90
CA ASN A 22 13.83 9.96 5.75
C ASN A 22 13.91 9.00 6.93
N ASP A 23 13.86 7.71 6.62
CA ASP A 23 14.06 6.57 7.52
C ASP A 23 13.15 6.60 8.78
N PHE A 24 11.89 7.02 8.63
CA PHE A 24 10.99 7.29 9.76
C PHE A 24 9.94 6.22 10.01
N ILE A 25 9.71 5.28 9.09
CA ILE A 25 8.58 4.33 9.19
C ILE A 25 8.60 3.52 10.48
N LYS A 26 9.77 3.05 10.91
CA LYS A 26 9.90 2.24 12.13
C LYS A 26 9.42 2.99 13.39
N SER A 27 9.49 4.32 13.39
CA SER A 27 9.07 5.19 14.50
C SER A 27 7.69 5.81 14.30
N PHE A 28 7.07 5.66 13.12
CA PHE A 28 5.77 6.25 12.86
C PHE A 28 4.68 5.54 13.68
N PRO A 29 3.80 6.26 14.38
CA PRO A 29 2.70 5.65 15.14
C PRO A 29 1.53 5.30 14.22
N LEU A 30 1.33 4.02 13.90
CA LEU A 30 0.23 3.56 13.02
C LEU A 30 -1.16 4.03 13.49
N LYS A 31 -1.37 4.17 14.81
CA LYS A 31 -2.61 4.71 15.40
C LYS A 31 -2.96 6.14 14.95
N LYS A 32 -2.01 6.89 14.37
CA LYS A 32 -2.32 8.19 13.73
C LYS A 32 -3.06 8.04 12.40
N ILE A 33 -3.10 6.84 11.82
CA ILE A 33 -3.70 6.56 10.52
C ILE A 33 -4.99 5.76 10.67
N SER A 34 -4.95 4.68 11.45
CA SER A 34 -6.09 3.75 11.59
C SER A 34 -6.13 3.15 13.00
N ASN A 35 -7.34 2.88 13.47
CA ASN A 35 -7.62 2.16 14.71
C ASN A 35 -7.81 0.65 14.49
N SER A 36 -7.70 0.18 13.25
CA SER A 36 -7.86 -1.24 12.91
C SER A 36 -6.88 -2.11 13.68
N LYS A 37 -7.40 -3.22 14.21
CA LYS A 37 -6.60 -4.27 14.86
C LYS A 37 -6.40 -5.50 13.96
N GLU A 38 -6.99 -5.51 12.76
CA GLU A 38 -6.86 -6.57 11.78
C GLU A 38 -6.09 -6.02 10.56
N ILE A 39 -4.82 -6.40 10.44
CA ILE A 39 -3.94 -5.82 9.42
C ILE A 39 -3.52 -6.88 8.40
N PHE A 40 -3.76 -6.60 7.13
CA PHE A 40 -3.31 -7.45 6.02
C PHE A 40 -2.24 -6.76 5.19
N PHE A 41 -1.05 -7.34 5.12
CA PHE A 41 0.12 -6.71 4.50
C PHE A 41 0.39 -7.24 3.10
N ILE A 42 0.22 -6.42 2.06
CA ILE A 42 0.48 -6.77 0.67
C ILE A 42 1.81 -6.15 0.24
N PHE A 43 2.76 -6.94 -0.24
CA PHE A 43 4.07 -6.40 -0.61
C PHE A 43 4.72 -7.07 -1.82
N ASP A 44 5.55 -6.28 -2.51
CA ASP A 44 6.39 -6.78 -3.60
C ASP A 44 7.54 -7.64 -3.04
N SER A 45 7.62 -8.89 -3.49
CA SER A 45 8.65 -9.85 -3.09
C SER A 45 10.04 -9.48 -3.57
N LYS A 46 10.19 -8.52 -4.49
CA LYS A 46 11.50 -8.00 -4.93
C LYS A 46 12.08 -6.95 -3.97
N MET A 47 11.31 -6.48 -2.98
CA MET A 47 11.84 -5.54 -1.99
C MET A 47 12.90 -6.21 -1.12
N PRO A 48 13.98 -5.49 -0.72
CA PRO A 48 14.98 -6.04 0.18
C PRO A 48 14.38 -6.53 1.51
N ASP A 49 14.84 -7.67 2.00
CA ASP A 49 14.34 -8.29 3.24
C ASP A 49 14.44 -7.37 4.46
N LEU A 50 15.49 -6.55 4.53
CA LEU A 50 15.65 -5.55 5.58
C LEU A 50 14.50 -4.52 5.56
N SER A 51 14.09 -4.08 4.37
CA SER A 51 13.00 -3.13 4.19
C SER A 51 11.65 -3.76 4.55
N ILE A 52 11.42 -5.01 4.14
CA ILE A 52 10.22 -5.78 4.52
C ILE A 52 10.16 -5.95 6.04
N ARG A 53 11.27 -6.34 6.69
CA ARG A 53 11.36 -6.46 8.16
C ARG A 53 11.09 -5.13 8.86
N LYS A 54 11.57 -4.03 8.32
CA LYS A 54 11.31 -2.67 8.86
C LYS A 54 9.81 -2.35 8.87
N VAL A 55 9.10 -2.64 7.78
CA VAL A 55 7.64 -2.42 7.69
C VAL A 55 6.86 -3.40 8.58
N LYS A 56 7.23 -4.69 8.60
CA LYS A 56 6.62 -5.66 9.52
C LYS A 56 6.80 -5.27 10.99
N SER A 57 7.97 -4.73 11.36
CA SER A 57 8.22 -4.21 12.71
C SER A 57 7.34 -3.00 13.03
N PHE A 58 7.18 -2.08 12.07
CA PHE A 58 6.25 -0.95 12.19
C PHE A 58 4.81 -1.42 12.44
N ILE A 59 4.32 -2.39 11.66
CA ILE A 59 2.98 -2.95 11.82
C ILE A 59 2.84 -3.65 13.19
N ARG A 60 3.78 -4.52 13.56
CA ARG A 60 3.74 -5.28 14.83
C ARG A 60 3.75 -4.38 16.07
N LYS A 61 4.38 -3.20 16.02
CA LYS A 61 4.35 -2.21 17.11
C LYS A 61 2.94 -1.69 17.43
N SER A 62 2.01 -1.77 16.48
CA SER A 62 0.61 -1.44 16.74
C SER A 62 -0.14 -2.51 17.55
N MET A 63 0.47 -3.67 17.76
CA MET A 63 -0.11 -4.84 18.43
C MET A 63 -1.46 -5.25 17.82
N PRO A 64 -1.51 -5.58 16.52
CA PRO A 64 -2.75 -6.03 15.90
C PRO A 64 -3.22 -7.35 16.53
N SER A 65 -4.53 -7.52 16.70
CA SER A 65 -5.13 -8.78 17.14
C SER A 65 -5.10 -9.85 16.04
N LYS A 66 -5.03 -9.42 14.77
CA LYS A 66 -4.88 -10.31 13.61
C LYS A 66 -3.92 -9.70 12.60
N PHE A 67 -2.92 -10.47 12.17
CA PHE A 67 -1.92 -10.03 11.20
C PHE A 67 -1.55 -11.15 10.24
N ASP A 68 -1.73 -10.91 8.94
CA ASP A 68 -1.25 -11.79 7.86
C ASP A 68 -0.68 -10.96 6.71
N SER A 69 -0.07 -11.62 5.72
CA SER A 69 0.52 -10.97 4.56
C SER A 69 0.36 -11.76 3.27
N PHE A 70 0.39 -11.05 2.15
CA PHE A 70 0.46 -11.60 0.81
C PHE A 70 1.68 -11.02 0.09
N LYS A 71 2.59 -11.90 -0.33
CA LYS A 71 3.75 -11.53 -1.13
C LYS A 71 3.51 -11.93 -2.58
N PHE A 72 3.91 -11.07 -3.51
CA PHE A 72 3.83 -11.34 -4.94
C PHE A 72 4.93 -10.58 -5.67
N ILE A 73 5.26 -10.98 -6.90
CA ILE A 73 6.20 -10.23 -7.72
C ILE A 73 5.43 -9.09 -8.40
N ALA A 74 5.77 -7.84 -8.10
CA ALA A 74 5.11 -6.69 -8.74
C ALA A 74 5.59 -6.54 -10.20
N ASN A 75 4.72 -6.90 -11.14
CA ASN A 75 4.89 -6.70 -12.57
C ASN A 75 3.52 -6.61 -13.26
N GLU A 76 3.49 -6.17 -14.51
CA GLU A 76 2.23 -5.96 -15.26
C GLU A 76 1.40 -7.25 -15.43
N LYS A 77 2.06 -8.42 -15.49
CA LYS A 77 1.40 -9.72 -15.59
C LYS A 77 0.65 -10.08 -14.30
N ASN A 78 1.24 -9.75 -13.15
CA ASN A 78 0.67 -10.05 -11.84
C ASN A 78 -0.23 -8.93 -11.31
N LYS A 79 -0.27 -7.77 -11.96
CA LYS A 79 -1.29 -6.74 -11.73
C LYS A 79 -2.60 -7.15 -12.41
N SER A 80 -3.20 -8.25 -11.96
CA SER A 80 -4.31 -8.91 -12.66
C SER A 80 -5.49 -9.24 -11.75
N ILE A 81 -6.65 -9.51 -12.38
CA ILE A 81 -7.86 -9.98 -11.67
C ILE A 81 -7.55 -11.25 -10.88
N GLU A 82 -6.82 -12.19 -11.46
CA GLU A 82 -6.50 -13.47 -10.83
C GLU A 82 -5.66 -13.28 -9.55
N THR A 83 -4.73 -12.31 -9.56
CA THR A 83 -3.95 -11.99 -8.36
C THR A 83 -4.81 -11.30 -7.31
N SER A 84 -5.70 -10.39 -7.73
CA SER A 84 -6.65 -9.75 -6.80
C SER A 84 -7.59 -10.77 -6.15
N GLN A 85 -8.08 -11.76 -6.93
CA GLN A 85 -8.94 -12.83 -6.44
C GLN A 85 -8.21 -13.68 -5.40
N LYS A 86 -6.97 -14.10 -5.65
CA LYS A 86 -6.18 -14.86 -4.66
C LYS A 86 -6.02 -14.12 -3.33
N ILE A 87 -5.85 -12.80 -3.38
CA ILE A 87 -5.77 -11.98 -2.16
C ILE A 87 -7.13 -11.94 -1.45
N ILE A 88 -8.21 -11.74 -2.20
CA ILE A 88 -9.58 -11.72 -1.67
C ILE A 88 -9.96 -13.06 -1.03
N GLU A 89 -9.73 -14.19 -1.69
CA GLU A 89 -9.99 -15.52 -1.12
C GLU A 89 -9.23 -15.70 0.19
N LYS A 90 -7.95 -15.32 0.23
CA LYS A 90 -7.17 -15.39 1.46
C LYS A 90 -7.73 -14.50 2.59
N LEU A 91 -8.25 -13.32 2.27
CA LEU A 91 -8.93 -12.46 3.26
C LEU A 91 -10.23 -13.11 3.77
N ILE A 92 -11.00 -13.76 2.89
CA ILE A 92 -12.23 -14.50 3.22
C ILE A 92 -11.90 -15.67 4.16
N ASP A 93 -10.94 -16.51 3.78
CA ASP A 93 -10.53 -17.70 4.54
C ASP A 93 -10.08 -17.35 5.96
N LEU A 94 -9.32 -16.26 6.09
CA LEU A 94 -8.82 -15.76 7.37
C LEU A 94 -9.84 -14.89 8.12
N LYS A 95 -11.04 -14.72 7.55
CA LYS A 95 -12.16 -13.96 8.13
C LYS A 95 -11.75 -12.55 8.55
N PHE A 96 -11.06 -11.81 7.67
CA PHE A 96 -10.85 -10.38 7.88
C PHE A 96 -12.20 -9.65 7.84
N SER A 97 -12.41 -8.71 8.76
CA SER A 97 -13.67 -7.97 8.87
C SER A 97 -13.67 -6.69 8.04
N ARG A 98 -14.80 -5.95 8.05
CA ARG A 98 -14.89 -4.63 7.41
C ARG A 98 -13.98 -3.57 8.06
N ASP A 99 -13.61 -3.78 9.33
CA ASP A 99 -12.75 -2.88 10.07
C ASP A 99 -11.25 -3.17 9.82
N SER A 100 -10.94 -4.05 8.86
CA SER A 100 -9.56 -4.40 8.51
C SER A 100 -8.84 -3.29 7.76
N LEU A 101 -7.52 -3.25 7.94
CA LEU A 101 -6.62 -2.36 7.22
C LEU A 101 -5.72 -3.16 6.29
N ILE A 102 -5.75 -2.85 5.00
CA ILE A 102 -4.72 -3.26 4.05
C ILE A 102 -3.54 -2.28 4.11
N VAL A 103 -2.33 -2.81 4.28
CA VAL A 103 -1.08 -2.05 4.18
C VAL A 103 -0.34 -2.51 2.93
N SER A 104 -0.12 -1.62 1.96
CA SER A 104 0.63 -1.96 0.76
C SER A 104 2.07 -1.47 0.81
N PHE A 105 3.04 -2.28 0.40
CA PHE A 105 4.46 -1.91 0.33
C PHE A 105 5.11 -2.33 -0.98
N GLY A 106 5.39 -1.35 -1.83
CA GLY A 106 5.94 -1.57 -3.18
C GLY A 106 5.77 -0.34 -4.08
N GLY A 107 6.01 -0.49 -5.38
CA GLY A 107 5.75 0.57 -6.36
C GLY A 107 4.28 0.70 -6.75
N GLY A 108 4.01 1.42 -7.84
CA GLY A 108 2.64 1.71 -8.32
C GLY A 108 1.78 0.47 -8.59
N ILE A 109 2.41 -0.61 -9.07
CA ILE A 109 1.72 -1.89 -9.29
C ILE A 109 1.16 -2.46 -7.98
N THR A 110 1.93 -2.36 -6.89
CA THR A 110 1.53 -2.87 -5.57
C THR A 110 0.44 -1.99 -4.96
N THR A 111 0.56 -0.67 -5.07
CA THR A 111 -0.45 0.27 -4.55
C THR A 111 -1.77 0.14 -5.29
N ASP A 112 -1.74 0.00 -6.62
CA ASP A 112 -2.95 -0.15 -7.43
C ASP A 112 -3.68 -1.46 -7.14
N LEU A 113 -2.94 -2.58 -7.08
CA LEU A 113 -3.52 -3.88 -6.77
C LEU A 113 -4.12 -3.90 -5.35
N ALA A 114 -3.37 -3.41 -4.37
CA ALA A 114 -3.84 -3.37 -2.98
C ALA A 114 -5.03 -2.44 -2.79
N GLY A 115 -5.01 -1.26 -3.43
CA GLY A 115 -6.12 -0.33 -3.42
C GLY A 115 -7.37 -0.90 -4.09
N PHE A 116 -7.21 -1.63 -5.20
CA PHE A 116 -8.31 -2.31 -5.87
C PHE A 116 -8.93 -3.38 -4.97
N VAL A 117 -8.11 -4.27 -4.38
CA VAL A 117 -8.57 -5.27 -3.41
C VAL A 117 -9.31 -4.61 -2.25
N ALA A 118 -8.76 -3.54 -1.68
CA ALA A 118 -9.40 -2.80 -0.59
C ALA A 118 -10.72 -2.14 -0.99
N SER A 119 -10.91 -1.81 -2.27
CA SER A 119 -12.15 -1.23 -2.77
C SER A 119 -13.28 -2.24 -2.93
N VAL A 120 -12.96 -3.50 -3.27
CA VAL A 120 -13.97 -4.53 -3.58
C VAL A 120 -14.21 -5.50 -2.42
N TYR A 121 -13.20 -5.78 -1.59
CA TYR A 121 -13.34 -6.68 -0.46
C TYR A 121 -14.37 -6.15 0.53
N LEU A 122 -15.41 -6.95 0.82
CA LEU A 122 -16.57 -6.56 1.63
C LEU A 122 -17.20 -5.21 1.22
N ARG A 123 -17.09 -4.84 -0.07
CA ARG A 123 -17.51 -3.55 -0.65
C ARG A 123 -16.74 -2.33 -0.12
N GLY A 124 -15.55 -2.54 0.44
CA GLY A 124 -14.65 -1.49 0.87
C GLY A 124 -14.15 -1.68 2.29
N ILE A 125 -12.83 -1.71 2.45
CA ILE A 125 -12.13 -1.65 3.74
C ILE A 125 -11.04 -0.56 3.70
N GLU A 126 -10.36 -0.30 4.82
CA GLU A 126 -9.30 0.71 4.85
C GLU A 126 -8.05 0.24 4.09
N VAL A 127 -7.34 1.18 3.48
CA VAL A 127 -6.03 0.93 2.86
C VAL A 127 -5.06 2.06 3.17
N MET A 128 -3.81 1.72 3.46
CA MET A 128 -2.70 2.68 3.51
C MET A 128 -1.56 2.24 2.61
N HIS A 129 -0.88 3.22 2.01
CA HIS A 129 0.18 2.97 1.05
C HIS A 129 1.55 3.36 1.60
N ILE A 130 2.54 2.50 1.37
CA ILE A 130 3.96 2.75 1.62
C ILE A 130 4.70 2.60 0.28
N PRO A 131 4.65 3.62 -0.60
CA PRO A 131 5.24 3.55 -1.93
C PRO A 131 6.78 3.55 -1.89
N THR A 132 7.39 2.68 -2.70
CA THR A 132 8.85 2.45 -2.70
C THR A 132 9.57 2.93 -3.96
N THR A 133 8.83 3.36 -4.98
CA THR A 133 9.38 3.97 -6.20
C THR A 133 9.08 5.47 -6.24
N LEU A 134 9.96 6.27 -6.84
CA LEU A 134 9.75 7.72 -6.95
C LEU A 134 8.44 8.04 -7.69
N LEU A 135 8.20 7.38 -8.83
CA LEU A 135 6.96 7.51 -9.59
C LEU A 135 5.71 7.26 -8.72
N ALA A 136 5.71 6.22 -7.88
CA ALA A 136 4.56 5.93 -7.02
C ALA A 136 4.43 6.94 -5.86
N GLN A 137 5.54 7.53 -5.42
CA GLN A 137 5.53 8.56 -4.37
C GLN A 137 4.93 9.87 -4.88
N VAL A 138 5.11 10.21 -6.16
CA VAL A 138 4.63 11.48 -6.74
C VAL A 138 3.28 11.35 -7.46
N ASP A 139 3.02 10.22 -8.14
CA ASP A 139 1.85 10.03 -9.00
C ASP A 139 0.77 9.18 -8.29
N ALA A 140 1.14 8.03 -7.72
CA ALA A 140 0.19 7.12 -7.08
C ALA A 140 -0.25 7.56 -5.68
N SER A 141 0.36 8.61 -5.11
CA SER A 141 0.01 9.11 -3.77
C SER A 141 -1.21 10.04 -3.78
N VAL A 142 -1.65 10.52 -4.96
CA VAL A 142 -2.76 11.46 -5.13
C VAL A 142 -3.74 10.96 -6.19
N GLY A 143 -5.04 10.99 -5.87
CA GLY A 143 -6.12 10.74 -6.84
C GLY A 143 -6.90 9.44 -6.64
N GLY A 144 -6.40 8.51 -5.84
CA GLY A 144 -7.13 7.30 -5.44
C GLY A 144 -7.50 6.36 -6.58
N LYS A 145 -6.85 6.48 -7.75
CA LYS A 145 -7.03 5.55 -8.86
C LYS A 145 -6.37 4.22 -8.47
N THR A 146 -7.14 3.14 -8.54
CA THR A 146 -6.65 1.79 -8.22
C THR A 146 -7.21 0.83 -9.26
N GLY A 147 -6.49 -0.25 -9.55
CA GLY A 147 -6.97 -1.18 -10.56
C GLY A 147 -6.01 -2.30 -10.95
N VAL A 148 -6.52 -3.16 -11.82
CA VAL A 148 -5.84 -4.31 -12.38
C VAL A 148 -5.96 -4.31 -13.90
N ASN A 149 -5.05 -5.01 -14.55
CA ASN A 149 -5.08 -5.21 -15.99
C ASN A 149 -6.10 -6.30 -16.32
N SER A 150 -6.84 -6.11 -17.41
CA SER A 150 -7.52 -7.21 -18.08
C SER A 150 -6.50 -7.98 -18.93
N LYS A 151 -6.91 -9.11 -19.50
CA LYS A 151 -6.05 -9.88 -20.43
C LYS A 151 -5.63 -9.07 -21.67
N LYS A 152 -6.40 -8.05 -22.06
CA LYS A 152 -6.19 -7.28 -23.30
C LYS A 152 -5.74 -5.84 -23.05
N PHE A 153 -6.13 -5.24 -21.93
CA PHE A 153 -5.96 -3.81 -21.70
C PHE A 153 -5.46 -3.51 -20.28
N LYS A 154 -4.56 -2.54 -20.17
CA LYS A 154 -4.06 -2.05 -18.89
C LYS A 154 -5.06 -1.13 -18.23
N ASN A 155 -5.18 -1.21 -16.91
CA ASN A 155 -5.95 -0.28 -16.07
C ASN A 155 -7.43 -0.07 -16.43
N MET A 156 -8.06 -0.99 -17.19
CA MET A 156 -9.48 -0.88 -17.57
C MET A 156 -10.44 -1.39 -16.49
N ILE A 157 -9.93 -2.07 -15.46
CA ILE A 157 -10.72 -2.60 -14.34
C ILE A 157 -10.17 -1.97 -13.07
N GLY A 158 -10.99 -1.20 -12.37
CA GLY A 158 -10.52 -0.43 -11.24
C GLY A 158 -11.62 0.28 -10.48
N ALA A 159 -11.21 1.04 -9.48
CA ALA A 159 -12.07 1.85 -8.65
C ALA A 159 -11.34 3.10 -8.18
N PHE A 160 -12.11 4.12 -7.80
CA PHE A 160 -11.61 5.27 -7.05
C PHE A 160 -11.69 4.97 -5.55
N LYS A 161 -10.56 4.66 -4.92
CA LYS A 161 -10.43 4.38 -3.48
C LYS A 161 -9.33 5.24 -2.91
N GLN A 162 -9.71 6.19 -2.07
CA GLN A 162 -8.75 7.03 -1.36
C GLN A 162 -8.13 6.24 -0.18
N PRO A 163 -6.82 6.37 0.06
CA PRO A 163 -6.19 5.73 1.21
C PRO A 163 -6.48 6.48 2.51
N ALA A 164 -6.38 5.78 3.64
CA ALA A 164 -6.37 6.40 4.97
C ALA A 164 -5.13 7.30 5.16
N ALA A 165 -3.98 6.88 4.61
CA ALA A 165 -2.76 7.68 4.52
C ALA A 165 -1.76 7.10 3.52
N VAL A 166 -0.78 7.94 3.15
CA VAL A 166 0.40 7.53 2.37
C VAL A 166 1.67 7.86 3.17
N LEU A 167 2.57 6.88 3.33
CA LEU A 167 3.86 7.03 4.01
C LEU A 167 5.03 6.96 3.02
N ILE A 168 5.61 8.11 2.70
CA ILE A 168 6.74 8.26 1.76
C ILE A 168 8.05 8.32 2.54
N ASP A 169 8.71 7.16 2.69
CA ASP A 169 10.03 7.08 3.31
C ASP A 169 11.13 7.00 2.24
N THR A 170 11.90 8.09 2.10
CA THR A 170 12.97 8.19 1.10
C THR A 170 14.10 7.17 1.32
N TYR A 171 14.16 6.52 2.48
CA TYR A 171 15.06 5.39 2.72
C TYR A 171 14.90 4.29 1.66
N PHE A 172 13.69 4.01 1.19
CA PHE A 172 13.47 2.91 0.23
C PHE A 172 13.95 3.22 -1.18
N LEU A 173 14.14 4.50 -1.53
CA LEU A 173 14.70 4.88 -2.82
C LEU A 173 16.16 4.44 -2.96
N LYS A 174 16.87 4.22 -1.85
CA LYS A 174 18.26 3.75 -1.86
C LYS A 174 18.44 2.37 -2.51
N SER A 175 17.40 1.54 -2.51
CA SER A 175 17.42 0.23 -3.18
C SER A 175 16.94 0.28 -4.63
N LEU A 176 16.52 1.44 -5.13
CA LEU A 176 15.97 1.58 -6.47
C LEU A 176 17.09 1.68 -7.51
N SER A 177 16.92 1.03 -8.66
CA SER A 177 17.90 1.16 -9.76
C SER A 177 17.90 2.60 -10.31
N LYS A 178 19.05 3.05 -10.85
CA LYS A 178 19.16 4.38 -11.47
C LYS A 178 18.09 4.62 -12.54
N ARG A 179 17.77 3.59 -13.33
CA ARG A 179 16.71 3.63 -14.35
C ARG A 179 15.33 3.90 -13.74
N HIS A 180 14.97 3.20 -12.67
CA HIS A 180 13.67 3.40 -12.03
C HIS A 180 13.58 4.72 -11.27
N LEU A 181 14.71 5.24 -10.78
CA LEU A 181 14.77 6.56 -10.18
C LEU A 181 14.60 7.66 -11.23
N ALA A 182 15.25 7.55 -12.40
CA ALA A 182 15.14 8.53 -13.48
C ALA A 182 13.78 8.52 -14.20
N ALA A 183 13.02 7.42 -14.11
CA ALA A 183 11.70 7.29 -14.71
C ALA A 183 10.55 7.83 -13.83
N GLY A 184 10.85 8.21 -12.59
CA GLY A 184 9.88 8.78 -11.65
C GLY A 184 10.12 10.26 -11.43
#